data_AF-A0A432TA43-F1
#
_entry.id   AF-A0A432TA43-F1
#
_cell.length_a   1.000
_cell.length_b   1.000
_cell.length_c   1.000
_cell.angle_alpha   90.00
_cell.angle_beta   90.00
_cell.angle_gamma   90.00
#
_symmetry.space_group_name_H-M   'P 1'
#
loop_
_entity.id
_entity.type
_entity.pdbx_description
1 polymer ?
#
loop_
_entity_poly.entity_id
_entity_poly.type
_entity_poly.pdbx_seq_one_letter_code
_entity_poly.pdbx_strand_id
1 'polypeptide(L)' 'MIEFDDTITRLKQVLAQKTQKEKILDKEVAASLQLSPQYFAVIKRRKKIPYEALAHFSKQHGINLNWLLLAQDPPYLT' A
#
# COMPACT_ATOMS: atom_id res chain seq x y z
N MET A 1 9.26 -4.95 -12.84
CA MET A 1 9.81 -3.96 -11.87
C MET A 1 8.68 -3.62 -10.91
N ILE A 2 8.98 -3.33 -9.64
CA ILE A 2 7.91 -2.96 -8.68
C ILE A 2 7.56 -1.50 -8.92
N GLU A 3 6.32 -1.23 -9.29
CA GLU A 3 5.84 0.12 -9.59
C GLU A 3 5.14 0.75 -8.39
N PHE A 4 5.51 2.00 -8.08
CA PHE A 4 4.93 2.75 -6.97
C PHE A 4 3.42 2.94 -7.14
N ASP A 5 2.98 3.37 -8.32
CA ASP A 5 1.58 3.73 -8.58
C ASP A 5 0.65 2.51 -8.44
N ASP A 6 1.08 1.33 -8.92
CA ASP A 6 0.34 0.08 -8.78
C ASP A 6 0.26 -0.39 -7.33
N THR A 7 1.39 -0.29 -6.61
CA THR A 7 1.46 -0.65 -5.19
C THR A 7 0.51 0.21 -4.35
N ILE A 8 0.50 1.53 -4.57
CA ILE A 8 -0.40 2.45 -3.87
C ILE A 8 -1.85 2.23 -4.30
N THR A 9 -2.12 1.88 -5.56
CA THR A 9 -3.47 1.56 -6.03
C THR A 9 -4.04 0.34 -5.32
N ARG A 10 -3.28 -0.75 -5.22
CA ARG A 10 -3.69 -1.95 -4.46
C ARG A 10 -3.87 -1.65 -2.97
N LEU A 11 -2.99 -0.86 -2.38
CA LEU A 11 -3.15 -0.39 -1.00
C LEU A 11 -4.46 0.41 -0.80
N LYS A 12 -4.78 1.31 -1.74
CA LYS A 12 -6.04 2.07 -1.70
C LYS A 12 -7.27 1.18 -1.85
N GLN A 13 -7.23 0.13 -2.67
CA GLN A 13 -8.32 -0.83 -2.81
C GLN A 13 -8.60 -1.56 -1.49
N VAL A 14 -7.55 -2.01 -0.81
CA VAL A 14 -7.66 -2.63 0.52
C VAL A 14 -8.32 -1.68 1.52
N LEU A 15 -7.85 -0.43 1.57
CA LEU A 15 -8.40 0.58 2.48
C LEU A 15 -9.85 0.92 2.14
N ALA A 16 -10.19 1.03 0.86
CA ALA A 16 -11.55 1.30 0.38
C ALA A 16 -12.52 0.20 0.84
N GLN A 17 -12.16 -1.07 0.66
CA GLN A 17 -12.96 -2.21 1.11
C GLN A 17 -13.16 -2.23 2.63
N LYS A 18 -12.10 -1.97 3.41
CA LYS A 18 -12.18 -1.98 4.89
C LYS A 18 -12.97 -0.80 5.46
N THR A 19 -12.93 0.36 4.82
CA THR A 19 -13.59 1.59 5.29
C THR A 19 -14.96 1.83 4.65
N GLN A 20 -15.38 0.98 3.71
CA GLN A 20 -16.59 1.15 2.90
C GLN A 20 -16.66 2.54 2.23
N LYS A 21 -15.50 3.06 1.79
CA LYS A 21 -15.39 4.33 1.09
C LYS A 21 -15.10 4.12 -0.39
N GLU A 22 -15.73 4.93 -1.24
CA GLU A 22 -15.47 4.91 -2.70
C GLU A 22 -14.06 5.41 -3.06
N LYS A 23 -13.48 6.32 -2.27
CA LYS A 23 -12.21 6.96 -2.57
C LYS A 23 -11.34 7.14 -1.34
N ILE A 24 -10.09 6.74 -1.45
CA ILE A 24 -9.06 6.91 -0.42
C ILE A 24 -8.13 8.06 -0.80
N LEU A 25 -8.00 9.01 0.13
CA LEU A 25 -7.13 10.19 -0.04
C LEU A 25 -5.68 9.87 0.33
N ASP A 26 -4.75 10.64 -0.22
CA ASP A 26 -3.31 10.45 0.05
C ASP A 26 -2.96 10.64 1.54
N LYS A 27 -3.71 11.48 2.28
CA LYS A 27 -3.55 11.62 3.73
C LYS A 27 -3.90 10.34 4.49
N GLU A 28 -4.88 9.58 4.01
CA GLU A 28 -5.30 8.31 4.61
C GLU A 28 -4.30 7.21 4.29
N VAL A 29 -3.74 7.22 3.06
CA VAL A 29 -2.61 6.34 2.71
C VAL A 29 -1.41 6.63 3.60
N ALA A 30 -1.03 7.90 3.76
CA ALA A 30 0.08 8.29 4.63
C ALA A 30 -0.14 7.81 6.07
N ALA A 31 -1.34 8.03 6.63
CA ALA A 31 -1.69 7.58 7.97
C ALA A 31 -1.61 6.05 8.11
N SER A 32 -2.13 5.28 7.13
CA SER A 32 -2.08 3.81 7.14
C SER A 32 -0.66 3.24 7.10
N LEU A 33 0.27 3.99 6.50
CA LEU A 33 1.69 3.66 6.41
C LEU A 33 2.50 4.26 7.57
N GLN A 34 1.85 4.90 8.55
CA GLN A 34 2.50 5.59 9.66
C GLN A 34 3.49 6.67 9.20
N LEU A 35 3.18 7.33 8.08
CA LEU A 35 3.97 8.40 7.49
C LEU A 35 3.27 9.74 7.67
N SER A 36 4.05 10.82 7.75
CA SER A 36 3.47 12.16 7.62
C SER A 36 2.99 12.40 6.18
N PRO A 37 1.90 13.17 5.97
CA PRO A 37 1.44 13.53 4.63
C PRO A 37 2.52 14.22 3.78
N GLN A 38 3.38 15.04 4.42
CA GLN A 38 4.50 15.71 3.75
C GLN A 38 5.53 14.70 3.26
N TYR A 39 5.90 13.73 4.10
CA TYR A 39 6.85 12.69 3.70
C TYR A 39 6.28 11.80 2.60
N PHE A 40 5.00 11.43 2.70
CA PHE A 40 4.32 10.66 1.66
C PHE A 40 4.33 11.38 0.30
N ALA A 41 4.06 12.70 0.29
CA ALA A 41 4.13 13.50 -0.92
C ALA A 41 5.51 13.48 -1.58
N VAL A 42 6.59 13.53 -0.77
CA VAL A 42 7.97 13.46 -1.27
C VAL A 42 8.28 12.10 -1.88
N ILE A 43 7.95 10.99 -1.22
CA ILE A 43 8.23 9.65 -1.76
C ILE A 43 7.36 9.35 -3.00
N LYS A 44 6.11 9.81 -3.03
CA LYS A 44 5.22 9.72 -4.19
C LYS A 44 5.82 10.42 -5.39
N ARG A 45 6.27 11.68 -5.24
CA ARG A 45 6.91 12.43 -6.32
C ARG A 45 8.17 11.73 -6.85
N ARG A 46 8.92 11.08 -5.95
CA ARG A 46 10.14 10.34 -6.31
C ARG A 46 9.89 8.89 -6.74
N LYS A 47 8.63 8.44 -6.78
CA LYS A 47 8.24 7.04 -7.00
C LYS A 47 9.01 6.06 -6.11
N LYS A 48 9.34 6.46 -4.87
CA LYS A 48 10.06 5.62 -3.91
C LYS A 48 9.09 4.74 -3.15
N ILE A 49 9.39 3.44 -3.10
CA ILE A 49 8.58 2.45 -2.40
C ILE A 49 8.97 2.40 -0.93
N PRO A 50 8.04 2.65 0.01
CA PRO A 50 8.30 2.54 1.44
C PRO A 50 8.15 1.09 1.89
N TYR A 51 9.11 0.23 1.54
CA TYR A 51 9.03 -1.22 1.75
C TYR A 51 8.72 -1.63 3.19
N GLU A 52 9.37 -1.00 4.18
CA GLU A 52 9.14 -1.29 5.60
C GLU A 52 7.71 -0.94 6.03
N ALA A 53 7.23 0.25 5.67
CA ALA A 53 5.86 0.66 5.98
C ALA A 53 4.82 -0.27 5.34
N LEU A 54 5.07 -0.71 4.10
CA LEU A 54 4.21 -1.67 3.41
C LEU A 54 4.22 -3.04 4.07
N ALA A 55 5.36 -3.51 4.59
CA ALA A 55 5.45 -4.75 5.35
C ALA A 55 4.65 -4.68 6.67
N HIS A 56 4.75 -3.55 7.40
CA HIS A 56 3.95 -3.33 8.60
C HIS A 56 2.44 -3.26 8.29
N PHE A 57 2.06 -2.56 7.22
CA PHE A 57 0.69 -2.52 6.73
C PHE A 57 0.17 -3.93 6.38
N SER A 58 0.94 -4.69 5.62
CA SER A 58 0.64 -6.07 5.22
C SER A 58 0.39 -6.96 6.45
N LYS A 59 1.26 -6.89 7.46
CA LYS A 59 1.09 -7.61 8.73
C LYS A 59 -0.18 -7.19 9.47
N GLN A 60 -0.43 -5.88 9.58
CA GLN A 60 -1.59 -5.35 10.30
C GLN A 60 -2.93 -5.75 9.65
N HIS A 61 -2.96 -5.82 8.33
CA HIS A 61 -4.19 -6.07 7.57
C HIS A 61 -4.37 -7.53 7.11
N GLY A 62 -3.41 -8.41 7.37
CA GLY A 62 -3.45 -9.82 6.99
C GLY A 62 -3.30 -10.05 5.49
N ILE A 63 -2.49 -9.23 4.82
CA ILE A 63 -2.36 -9.21 3.36
C ILE A 63 -0.99 -9.72 2.96
N ASN A 64 -0.89 -10.49 1.89
CA ASN A 64 0.39 -10.91 1.35
C ASN A 64 1.16 -9.71 0.76
N LEU A 65 2.40 -9.48 1.20
CA LEU A 65 3.23 -8.38 0.70
C LEU A 65 3.59 -8.55 -0.79
N ASN A 66 3.79 -9.77 -1.27
CA ASN A 66 4.02 -10.04 -2.70
C ASN A 66 2.80 -9.70 -3.52
N TRP A 67 1.58 -9.98 -3.03
CA TRP A 67 0.37 -9.54 -3.71
C TRP A 67 0.31 -8.01 -3.79
N LEU A 68 0.65 -7.32 -2.69
CA LEU A 68 0.65 -5.86 -2.65
C LEU A 68 1.67 -5.23 -3.62
N LEU A 69 2.87 -5.80 -3.71
CA LEU A 69 3.96 -5.28 -4.54
C LEU A 69 3.88 -5.75 -6.00
N LEU A 70 3.44 -6.98 -6.25
CA LEU A 70 3.60 -7.68 -7.53
C LEU A 70 2.29 -8.24 -8.11
N ALA A 71 1.15 -8.11 -7.42
CA ALA A 71 -0.10 -8.79 -7.78
C ALA A 71 0.06 -10.32 -7.95
N GLN A 72 0.91 -10.92 -7.12
CA GLN A 72 1.17 -12.35 -7.13
C GLN A 72 0.63 -13.00 -5.87
N ASP A 73 -0.17 -14.04 -6.05
CA ASP A 73 -0.54 -14.95 -4.97
C ASP A 73 0.58 -15.95 -4.71
N PRO A 74 0.71 -16.46 -3.47
CA PRO A 74 1.71 -17.46 -3.14
C PRO A 74 1.43 -18.76 -3.92
N PRO A 75 2.33 -19.20 -4.83
CA PRO A 75 2.05 -20.30 -5.77
C PRO A 75 1.99 -21.68 -5.11
N TYR A 76 2.37 -21.78 -3.82
CA TYR A 76 2.43 -23.02 -3.06
C TYR A 76 1.30 -23.15 -2.03
N LEU A 77 0.31 -22.24 -2.02
CA LEU A 77 -0.89 -22.31 -1.18
C LEU A 77 -2.18 -22.60 -1.97
N THR A 78 -2.06 -23.06 -3.22
CA THR A 78 -3.17 -23.55 -4.06
C THR A 78 -3.43 -25.03 -3.86
#